data_AF-K0CDX5-F1
#
_entry.id   AF-K0CDX5-F1
#
_cell.length_a   1.000
_cell.length_b   1.000
_cell.length_c   1.000
_cell.angle_alpha   90.00
_cell.angle_beta   90.00
_cell.angle_gamma   90.00
#
_symmetry.space_group_name_H-M   'P 1'
#
loop_
_entity.id
_entity.type
_entity.pdbx_description
1 polymer ?
#
loop_
_entity_poly.entity_id
_entity_poly.type
_entity_poly.pdbx_seq_one_letter_code
_entity_poly.pdbx_strand_id
1 'polypeptide(L)'
;MEGDPALTGALSKDPEQAREWMTSFAAITEPRGGEASHTHAKQVYWLVGDDPGDNGSFHLLAPLYATSLAHRVYQTINEDRFGEATKAARQARRDGRYWEGGYRDYPNIAVQTFGGTKPQNISQLNNERGGSNYLLASLPPTWIDSDIRPPHFVDSVFPRFGRRKEVRGLVSGLRRLLMSDAEPNAETRDRRDEYVGALIDELVAFASRYSVLESGWSASPDCRLVDAEALWLDPWRDDESFAQRREQGDWAQEVRHRFATWLNSQFGKSLPLGDAEFAFWQKQLAKRLNALQEDLPYV
;
A
#
# COMPACT_ATOMS: atom_id res chain seq x y z
N MET A 1 44.42 0.12 7.72
CA MET A 1 45.46 1.16 7.49
C MET A 1 46.26 1.47 8.74
N GLU A 2 46.00 0.84 9.89
CA GLU A 2 46.82 1.08 11.08
C GLU A 2 48.24 0.50 10.90
N GLY A 3 49.24 1.38 11.00
CA GLY A 3 50.65 1.02 11.13
C GLY A 3 51.36 0.55 9.86
N ASP A 4 50.79 0.75 8.66
CA ASP A 4 51.44 0.32 7.41
C ASP A 4 52.74 1.11 7.16
N PRO A 5 53.93 0.46 7.17
CA PRO A 5 55.22 1.13 6.96
C PRO A 5 55.33 1.82 5.60
N ALA A 6 54.65 1.30 4.57
CA ALA A 6 54.64 1.89 3.24
C ALA A 6 53.87 3.21 3.23
N LEU A 7 52.79 3.30 4.01
CA LEU A 7 51.99 4.52 4.15
C LEU A 7 52.76 5.60 4.94
N THR A 8 53.45 5.21 6.01
CA THR A 8 54.29 6.13 6.80
C THR A 8 55.43 6.69 5.96
N GLY A 9 56.11 5.85 5.18
CA GLY A 9 57.19 6.27 4.29
C GLY A 9 56.75 7.13 3.10
N ALA A 10 55.47 7.05 2.70
CA ALA A 10 54.89 7.89 1.65
C ALA A 10 54.51 9.30 2.14
N LEU A 11 54.20 9.46 3.43
CA LEU A 11 53.75 10.72 4.00
C LEU A 11 54.92 11.69 4.25
N SER A 12 55.98 11.24 4.92
CA SER A 12 57.18 12.05 5.13
C SER A 12 58.44 11.19 5.22
N LYS A 13 59.60 11.79 4.94
CA LYS A 13 60.91 11.18 5.18
C LYS A 13 61.28 11.19 6.66
N ASP A 14 60.65 12.05 7.44
CA ASP A 14 60.77 12.08 8.90
C ASP A 14 59.67 11.20 9.54
N PRO A 15 60.02 10.10 10.22
CA PRO A 15 59.05 9.16 10.77
C PRO A 15 58.20 9.75 11.90
N GLU A 16 58.70 10.72 12.66
CA GLU A 16 57.91 11.37 13.72
C GLU A 16 56.81 12.26 13.10
N GLN A 17 57.18 13.08 12.12
CA GLN A 17 56.23 13.90 11.37
C GLN A 17 55.19 13.05 10.60
N ALA A 18 55.62 11.93 10.02
CA ALA A 18 54.71 11.01 9.33
C ALA A 18 53.66 10.42 10.28
N ARG A 19 54.05 10.05 11.52
CA ARG A 19 53.12 9.55 12.54
C ARG A 19 52.15 10.63 13.03
N GLU A 20 52.63 11.85 13.22
CA GLU A 20 51.79 13.00 13.59
C GLU A 20 50.70 13.25 12.52
N TRP A 21 51.09 13.23 11.24
CA TRP A 21 50.14 13.39 10.14
C TRP A 21 49.16 12.23 10.04
N MET A 22 49.61 10.98 10.21
CA MET A 22 48.73 9.81 10.23
C MET A 22 47.66 9.93 11.32
N THR A 23 48.07 10.29 12.54
CA THR A 23 47.15 10.49 13.67
C THR A 23 46.16 11.61 13.38
N SER A 24 46.65 12.73 12.84
CA SER A 24 45.82 13.88 12.50
C SER A 24 44.79 13.58 11.40
N PHE A 25 45.18 12.82 10.37
CA PHE A 25 44.26 12.41 9.31
C PHE A 25 43.24 11.39 9.79
N ALA A 26 43.61 10.47 10.67
CA ALA A 26 42.69 9.52 11.27
C ALA A 26 41.62 10.22 12.15
N ALA A 27 42.02 11.26 12.89
CA ALA A 27 41.13 12.02 13.76
C ALA A 27 40.02 12.79 13.01
N ILE A 28 40.02 12.86 11.68
CA ILE A 28 38.96 13.55 10.91
C ILE A 28 37.59 12.89 11.05
N THR A 29 37.56 11.59 11.34
CA THR A 29 36.31 10.84 11.54
C THR A 29 35.77 10.94 12.96
N GLU A 30 36.57 11.44 13.90
CA GLU A 30 36.18 11.60 15.29
C GLU A 30 35.41 12.93 15.49
N PRO A 31 34.37 12.93 16.33
CA PRO A 31 33.65 14.15 16.65
C PRO A 31 34.56 15.14 17.36
N ARG A 32 34.51 16.40 16.93
CA ARG A 32 35.24 17.48 17.59
C ARG A 32 34.43 18.00 18.78
N GLY A 33 35.00 17.89 19.98
CA GLY A 33 34.42 18.44 21.21
C GLY A 33 33.42 17.49 21.89
N GLY A 34 32.72 18.00 22.90
CA GLY A 34 31.73 17.25 23.66
C GLY A 34 30.39 17.12 22.95
N GLU A 35 29.52 16.26 23.49
CA GLU A 35 28.16 16.06 23.00
C GLU A 35 27.35 17.35 23.16
N ALA A 36 26.91 17.92 22.05
CA ALA A 36 26.12 19.15 22.04
C ALA A 36 25.05 19.08 20.95
N SER A 37 23.92 19.75 21.21
CA SER A 37 22.82 19.92 20.26
C SER A 37 22.43 21.39 20.17
N HIS A 38 21.76 21.78 19.09
CA HIS A 38 21.30 23.16 18.87
C HIS A 38 19.84 23.32 19.31
N THR A 39 19.43 24.53 19.68
CA THR A 39 18.03 24.86 20.02
C THR A 39 17.03 24.67 18.86
N HIS A 40 17.55 24.59 17.63
CA HIS A 40 16.77 24.31 16.42
C HIS A 40 16.82 22.84 15.99
N ALA A 41 17.64 22.02 16.66
CA ALA A 41 17.63 20.59 16.45
C ALA A 41 16.34 19.99 17.05
N LYS A 42 15.86 18.91 16.44
CA LYS A 42 14.69 18.20 16.97
C LYS A 42 15.14 17.33 18.13
N GLN A 43 14.41 17.42 19.23
CA GLN A 43 14.57 16.59 20.41
C GLN A 43 13.20 16.01 20.76
N VAL A 44 13.15 14.71 21.07
CA VAL A 44 11.92 13.96 21.32
C VAL A 44 12.06 13.20 22.63
N TYR A 45 11.10 13.35 23.52
CA TYR A 45 11.01 12.54 24.73
C TYR A 45 10.46 11.14 24.39
N TRP A 46 11.15 10.10 24.86
CA TRP A 46 10.77 8.71 24.68
C TRP A 46 10.58 8.07 26.05
N LEU A 47 9.36 7.60 26.32
CA LEU A 47 9.03 6.94 27.58
C LEU A 47 9.68 5.55 27.62
N VAL A 48 10.43 5.27 28.69
CA VAL A 48 11.12 4.00 28.92
C VAL A 48 10.57 3.28 30.16
N GLY A 49 9.98 4.03 31.10
CA GLY A 49 9.31 3.50 32.28
C GLY A 49 7.79 3.36 32.11
N ASP A 50 7.12 3.01 33.20
CA ASP A 50 5.67 2.78 33.23
C ASP A 50 4.86 4.03 33.63
N ASP A 51 5.52 5.06 34.18
CA ASP A 51 4.86 6.28 34.65
C ASP A 51 5.15 7.48 33.74
N PRO A 52 4.18 7.94 32.94
CA PRO A 52 4.32 9.13 32.10
C PRO A 52 4.33 10.44 32.90
N GLY A 53 4.01 10.42 34.20
CA GLY A 53 4.07 11.58 35.09
C GLY A 53 5.45 11.82 35.72
N ASP A 54 6.35 10.84 35.65
CA ASP A 54 7.72 10.96 36.17
C ASP A 54 8.70 11.35 35.06
N ASN A 55 9.34 12.52 35.22
CA ASN A 55 10.37 13.01 34.31
C ASN A 55 11.57 12.05 34.19
N GLY A 56 11.88 11.27 35.24
CA GLY A 56 12.95 10.28 35.24
C GLY A 56 12.71 9.09 34.31
N SER A 57 11.45 8.88 33.88
CA SER A 57 11.06 7.76 33.03
C SER A 57 11.23 8.04 31.53
N PHE A 58 11.81 9.18 31.14
CA PHE A 58 12.01 9.56 29.73
C PHE A 58 13.48 9.64 29.33
N HIS A 59 13.78 9.12 28.14
CA HIS A 59 15.01 9.43 27.41
C HIS A 59 14.78 10.58 26.43
N LEU A 60 15.74 11.50 26.33
CA LEU A 60 15.73 12.54 25.32
C LEU A 60 16.49 12.07 24.07
N LEU A 61 15.76 11.83 22.98
CA LEU A 61 16.33 11.42 21.70
C LEU A 61 16.57 12.64 20.81
N ALA A 62 17.79 12.79 20.29
CA ALA A 62 18.16 13.79 19.30
C ALA A 62 18.47 13.12 17.94
N PRO A 63 17.44 12.84 17.12
CA PRO A 63 17.64 12.15 15.84
C PRO A 63 18.45 13.02 14.86
N LEU A 64 19.54 12.47 14.35
CA LEU A 64 20.36 13.08 13.31
C LEU A 64 19.93 12.63 11.92
N TYR A 65 20.09 13.51 10.94
CA TYR A 65 19.75 13.17 9.55
C TYR A 65 20.82 12.25 8.94
N ALA A 66 20.42 11.02 8.59
CA ALA A 66 21.29 10.02 7.99
C ALA A 66 21.61 10.32 6.51
N THR A 67 22.51 11.28 6.28
CA THR A 67 22.85 11.76 4.92
C THR A 67 23.44 10.68 4.01
N SER A 68 24.24 9.76 4.55
CA SER A 68 24.82 8.63 3.80
C SER A 68 23.74 7.66 3.31
N LEU A 69 22.78 7.34 4.16
CA LEU A 69 21.63 6.50 3.80
C LEU A 69 20.76 7.20 2.75
N ALA A 70 20.42 8.47 2.97
CA ALA A 70 19.63 9.25 2.02
C ALA A 70 20.31 9.36 0.65
N HIS A 71 21.65 9.47 0.62
CA HIS A 71 22.43 9.47 -0.61
C HIS A 71 22.37 8.11 -1.33
N ARG A 72 22.48 6.99 -0.61
CA ARG A 72 22.37 5.66 -1.23
C ARG A 72 20.98 5.42 -1.83
N VAL A 73 19.92 5.82 -1.13
CA VAL A 73 18.54 5.74 -1.63
C VAL A 73 18.36 6.61 -2.87
N TYR A 74 18.89 7.84 -2.85
CA TYR A 74 18.85 8.74 -4.00
C TYR A 74 19.53 8.16 -5.25
N GLN A 75 20.75 7.62 -5.11
CA GLN A 75 21.46 6.96 -6.21
C GLN A 75 20.65 5.79 -6.78
N THR A 76 20.11 4.95 -5.91
CA THR A 76 19.32 3.77 -6.31
C THR A 76 18.09 4.18 -7.11
N ILE A 77 17.31 5.15 -6.60
CA ILE A 77 16.11 5.64 -7.30
C ILE A 77 16.48 6.33 -8.63
N ASN A 78 17.59 7.08 -8.68
CA ASN A 78 18.03 7.70 -9.92
C ASN A 78 18.45 6.68 -10.98
N GLU A 79 19.20 5.66 -10.59
CA GLU A 79 19.55 4.55 -11.50
C GLU A 79 18.30 3.82 -11.97
N ASP A 80 17.37 3.50 -11.06
CA ASP A 80 16.14 2.80 -11.42
C ASP A 80 15.21 3.64 -12.31
N ARG A 81 15.25 4.98 -12.24
CA ARG A 81 14.40 5.87 -13.04
C ARG A 81 15.03 6.32 -14.35
N PHE A 82 16.34 6.56 -14.36
CA PHE A 82 17.08 7.22 -15.43
C PHE A 82 18.28 6.43 -15.95
N GLY A 83 18.57 5.26 -15.36
CA GLY A 83 19.60 4.35 -15.84
C GLY A 83 19.28 3.82 -17.24
N GLU A 84 20.33 3.51 -18.00
CA GLU A 84 20.21 3.08 -19.39
C GLU A 84 19.43 1.76 -19.52
N ALA A 85 19.61 0.83 -18.58
CA ALA A 85 18.87 -0.43 -18.55
C ALA A 85 17.35 -0.21 -18.41
N THR A 86 16.92 0.69 -17.51
CA THR A 86 15.51 1.03 -17.33
C THR A 86 14.94 1.74 -18.56
N LYS A 87 15.71 2.65 -19.19
CA LYS A 87 15.29 3.31 -20.44
C LYS A 87 15.02 2.28 -21.54
N ALA A 88 15.93 1.32 -21.72
CA ALA A 88 15.76 0.24 -22.70
C ALA A 88 14.54 -0.63 -22.38
N ALA A 89 14.33 -1.00 -21.11
CA ALA A 89 13.18 -1.78 -20.67
C ALA A 89 11.83 -1.05 -20.90
N ARG A 90 11.77 0.26 -20.60
CA ARG A 90 10.58 1.09 -20.84
C ARG A 90 10.29 1.25 -22.33
N GLN A 91 11.34 1.37 -23.16
CA GLN A 91 11.19 1.43 -24.62
C GLN A 91 10.69 0.10 -25.18
N ALA A 92 11.24 -1.02 -24.73
CA ALA A 92 10.77 -2.35 -25.14
C ALA A 92 9.28 -2.56 -24.76
N ARG A 93 8.87 -2.16 -23.55
CA ARG A 93 7.45 -2.16 -23.15
C ARG A 93 6.59 -1.29 -24.06
N ARG A 94 7.06 -0.09 -24.43
CA ARG A 94 6.34 0.82 -25.34
C ARG A 94 6.18 0.22 -26.73
N ASP A 95 7.19 -0.51 -27.21
CA ASP A 95 7.21 -1.14 -28.52
C ASP A 95 6.57 -2.54 -28.53
N GLY A 96 6.05 -3.02 -27.39
CA GLY A 96 5.47 -4.36 -27.26
C GLY A 96 6.48 -5.50 -27.44
N ARG A 97 7.78 -5.24 -27.23
CA ARG A 97 8.85 -6.21 -27.38
C ARG A 97 9.22 -6.84 -26.04
N TYR A 98 9.54 -8.13 -26.07
CA TYR A 98 10.09 -8.83 -24.92
C TYR A 98 11.46 -8.24 -24.53
N TRP A 99 11.68 -8.13 -23.22
CA TRP A 99 12.94 -7.68 -22.64
C TRP A 99 13.24 -8.57 -21.43
N GLU A 100 14.47 -9.07 -21.32
CA GLU A 100 14.88 -10.01 -20.27
C GLU A 100 14.87 -9.35 -18.88
N GLY A 101 15.17 -8.05 -18.81
CA GLY A 101 15.16 -7.27 -17.57
C GLY A 101 13.76 -6.76 -17.16
N GLY A 102 13.55 -6.55 -15.86
CA GLY A 102 12.44 -5.74 -15.37
C GLY A 102 12.77 -4.24 -15.38
N TYR A 103 11.80 -3.41 -15.04
CA TYR A 103 12.05 -2.02 -14.64
C TYR A 103 11.24 -1.67 -13.39
N ARG A 104 11.74 -0.71 -12.61
CA ARG A 104 11.07 -0.24 -11.39
C ARG A 104 10.36 1.09 -11.64
N ASP A 105 9.24 1.26 -10.95
CA ASP A 105 8.51 2.51 -10.93
C ASP A 105 8.14 2.87 -9.49
N TYR A 106 8.28 4.15 -9.16
CA TYR A 106 8.11 4.68 -7.80
C TYR A 106 7.02 5.75 -7.83
N PRO A 107 5.74 5.35 -7.67
CA PRO A 107 4.65 6.30 -7.68
C PRO A 107 4.72 7.23 -6.45
N ASN A 108 4.20 8.44 -6.60
CA ASN A 108 3.98 9.40 -5.50
C ASN A 108 5.26 9.80 -4.71
N ILE A 109 6.45 9.82 -5.35
CA ILE A 109 7.65 10.38 -4.72
C ILE A 109 7.45 11.88 -4.47
N ALA A 110 7.72 12.32 -3.24
CA ALA A 110 7.89 13.73 -2.92
C ALA A 110 9.38 14.12 -2.93
N VAL A 111 9.68 15.33 -3.39
CA VAL A 111 11.04 15.89 -3.39
C VAL A 111 11.11 16.98 -2.33
N GLN A 112 11.95 16.77 -1.31
CA GLN A 112 12.26 17.77 -0.30
C GLN A 112 13.59 18.44 -0.65
N THR A 113 13.65 19.77 -0.62
CA THR A 113 14.87 20.52 -0.92
C THR A 113 15.50 21.09 0.34
N PHE A 114 16.82 20.93 0.47
CA PHE A 114 17.61 21.48 1.59
C PHE A 114 18.60 22.54 1.10
N GLY A 115 18.62 23.69 1.80
CA GLY A 115 19.53 24.80 1.51
C GLY A 115 18.99 25.88 0.58
N GLY A 116 17.71 25.80 0.16
CA GLY A 116 17.05 26.82 -0.65
C GLY A 116 17.82 27.12 -1.93
N THR A 117 18.25 28.38 -2.11
CA THR A 117 19.04 28.81 -3.28
C THR A 117 20.53 28.47 -3.18
N LYS A 118 21.02 27.96 -2.03
CA LYS A 118 22.44 27.63 -1.78
C LYS A 118 22.60 26.24 -1.12
N PRO A 119 22.35 25.15 -1.88
CA PRO A 119 22.42 23.77 -1.34
C PRO A 119 23.82 23.34 -0.88
N GLN A 120 24.87 24.05 -1.30
CA GLN A 120 26.28 23.78 -0.96
C GLN A 120 26.58 23.99 0.54
N ASN A 121 25.79 24.79 1.25
CA ASN A 121 26.06 25.15 2.65
C ASN A 121 25.60 24.09 3.67
N ILE A 122 25.04 22.96 3.22
CA ILE A 122 24.41 21.95 4.11
C ILE A 122 25.33 20.76 4.36
N SER A 123 25.78 20.07 3.31
CA SER A 123 26.76 18.99 3.37
C SER A 123 27.23 18.61 1.96
N GLN A 124 28.37 17.93 1.85
CA GLN A 124 28.90 17.44 0.57
C GLN A 124 27.87 16.59 -0.20
N LEU A 125 27.31 15.56 0.45
CA LEU A 125 26.33 14.67 -0.18
C LEU A 125 24.99 15.36 -0.50
N ASN A 126 24.68 16.49 0.14
CA ASN A 126 23.54 17.31 -0.26
C ASN A 126 23.82 18.04 -1.59
N ASN A 127 25.03 18.54 -1.78
CA ASN A 127 25.44 19.18 -3.02
C ASN A 127 25.42 18.19 -4.20
N GLU A 128 25.93 16.97 -4.01
CA GLU A 128 25.89 15.92 -5.04
C GLU A 128 24.46 15.54 -5.45
N ARG A 129 23.49 15.65 -4.52
CA ARG A 129 22.07 15.46 -4.80
C ARG A 129 21.38 16.71 -5.38
N GLY A 130 22.11 17.80 -5.59
CA GLY A 130 21.54 19.10 -6.00
C GLY A 130 20.57 19.67 -4.96
N GLY A 131 20.77 19.37 -3.69
CA GLY A 131 19.86 19.74 -2.60
C GLY A 131 18.58 18.92 -2.50
N SER A 132 18.39 17.92 -3.38
CA SER A 132 17.16 17.13 -3.45
C SER A 132 17.22 15.89 -2.57
N ASN A 133 16.12 15.62 -1.86
CA ASN A 133 15.93 14.38 -1.13
C ASN A 133 14.61 13.73 -1.54
N TYR A 134 14.65 12.45 -1.91
CA TYR A 134 13.46 11.70 -2.26
C TYR A 134 12.80 11.12 -1.01
N LEU A 135 11.51 11.37 -0.87
CA LEU A 135 10.66 10.78 0.15
C LEU A 135 9.74 9.77 -0.52
N LEU A 136 9.75 8.54 -0.01
CA LEU A 136 8.86 7.49 -0.45
C LEU A 136 7.46 7.71 0.10
N ALA A 137 6.45 7.36 -0.69
CA ALA A 137 5.06 7.50 -0.28
C ALA A 137 4.73 6.51 0.85
N SER A 138 4.47 7.05 2.04
CA SER A 138 3.85 6.33 3.16
C SER A 138 2.45 6.92 3.39
N LEU A 139 1.65 6.93 2.33
CA LEU A 139 0.29 7.45 2.38
C LEU A 139 -0.66 6.36 2.87
N PRO A 140 -1.63 6.68 3.74
CA PRO A 140 -2.72 5.76 4.01
C PRO A 140 -3.49 5.47 2.71
N PRO A 141 -4.16 4.31 2.58
CA PRO A 141 -5.07 4.10 1.46
C PRO A 141 -6.15 5.19 1.49
N THR A 142 -6.13 6.08 0.49
CA THR A 142 -7.17 7.07 0.33
C THR A 142 -8.36 6.39 -0.35
N TRP A 143 -9.38 6.06 0.43
CA TRP A 143 -10.70 5.78 -0.11
C TRP A 143 -11.18 7.07 -0.75
N ILE A 144 -11.09 7.16 -2.09
CA ILE A 144 -11.65 8.30 -2.82
C ILE A 144 -13.17 8.17 -2.67
N ASP A 145 -13.71 8.83 -1.65
CA ASP A 145 -15.12 9.11 -1.56
C ASP A 145 -15.48 10.14 -2.63
N SER A 146 -15.70 9.62 -3.84
CA SER A 146 -16.75 10.15 -4.68
C SER A 146 -17.98 10.30 -3.80
N ASP A 147 -18.54 11.51 -3.64
CA ASP A 147 -19.81 11.77 -2.94
C ASP A 147 -20.72 10.56 -3.05
N ILE A 148 -20.78 9.76 -1.98
CA ILE A 148 -21.55 8.53 -2.02
C ILE A 148 -22.99 9.00 -2.08
N ARG A 149 -23.67 8.64 -3.16
CA ARG A 149 -25.09 8.93 -3.34
C ARG A 149 -25.88 7.65 -3.10
N PRO A 150 -27.05 7.75 -2.46
CA PRO A 150 -28.00 6.66 -2.42
C PRO A 150 -28.18 6.01 -3.80
N PRO A 151 -28.24 4.67 -3.89
CA PRO A 151 -28.47 3.93 -5.11
C PRO A 151 -29.94 4.02 -5.57
N HIS A 152 -30.39 5.24 -5.87
CA HIS A 152 -31.70 5.49 -6.45
C HIS A 152 -31.76 4.99 -7.90
N PHE A 153 -32.96 4.60 -8.32
CA PHE A 153 -33.34 4.18 -9.67
C PHE A 153 -32.55 2.97 -10.22
N VAL A 154 -31.97 2.14 -9.34
CA VAL A 154 -31.29 0.90 -9.71
C VAL A 154 -31.83 -0.27 -8.90
N ASP A 155 -31.91 -1.44 -9.53
CA ASP A 155 -32.43 -2.67 -8.89
C ASP A 155 -31.33 -3.48 -8.20
N SER A 156 -30.05 -3.11 -8.43
CA SER A 156 -28.90 -3.72 -7.78
C SER A 156 -27.69 -2.79 -7.70
N VAL A 157 -26.91 -2.90 -6.61
CA VAL A 157 -25.64 -2.20 -6.42
C VAL A 157 -24.44 -2.89 -7.06
N PHE A 158 -24.53 -4.19 -7.40
CA PHE A 158 -23.40 -4.94 -7.94
C PHE A 158 -22.82 -4.38 -9.26
N PRO A 159 -23.62 -3.82 -10.19
CA PRO A 159 -23.07 -3.09 -11.34
C PRO A 159 -22.24 -1.86 -10.94
N ARG A 160 -22.56 -1.17 -9.84
CA ARG A 160 -21.76 -0.05 -9.31
C ARG A 160 -20.49 -0.57 -8.65
N PHE A 161 -20.59 -1.65 -7.85
CA PHE A 161 -19.46 -2.36 -7.26
C PHE A 161 -18.43 -2.76 -8.34
N GLY A 162 -18.89 -3.38 -9.43
CA GLY A 162 -18.05 -3.83 -10.54
C GLY A 162 -17.33 -2.73 -11.33
N ARG A 163 -17.75 -1.46 -11.22
CA ARG A 163 -17.09 -0.33 -11.91
C ARG A 163 -15.84 0.15 -11.17
N ARG A 164 -15.70 -0.17 -9.88
CA ARG A 164 -14.55 0.22 -9.04
C ARG A 164 -13.25 -0.29 -9.66
N LYS A 165 -12.19 0.52 -9.60
CA LYS A 165 -10.92 0.21 -10.27
C LYS A 165 -10.26 -1.02 -9.65
N GLU A 166 -10.34 -1.12 -8.33
CA GLU A 166 -9.82 -2.21 -7.50
C GLU A 166 -10.53 -3.52 -7.89
N VAL A 167 -11.87 -3.51 -7.89
CA VAL A 167 -12.72 -4.65 -8.28
C VAL A 167 -12.43 -5.08 -9.73
N ARG A 168 -12.33 -4.14 -10.69
CA ARG A 168 -11.96 -4.47 -12.07
C ARG A 168 -10.57 -5.11 -12.17
N GLY A 169 -9.62 -4.63 -11.38
CA GLY A 169 -8.27 -5.21 -11.28
C GLY A 169 -8.31 -6.65 -10.76
N LEU A 170 -9.02 -6.89 -9.68
CA LEU A 170 -9.18 -8.22 -9.07
C LEU A 170 -9.90 -9.20 -10.00
N VAL A 171 -11.02 -8.80 -10.61
CA VAL A 171 -11.74 -9.62 -11.59
C VAL A 171 -10.87 -9.95 -12.80
N SER A 172 -10.10 -8.97 -13.32
CA SER A 172 -9.18 -9.19 -14.43
C SER A 172 -8.03 -10.13 -14.08
N GLY A 173 -7.47 -10.00 -12.87
CA GLY A 173 -6.43 -10.90 -12.34
C GLY A 173 -6.95 -12.33 -12.18
N LEU A 174 -8.11 -12.49 -11.56
CA LEU A 174 -8.77 -13.77 -11.40
C LEU A 174 -9.11 -14.40 -12.77
N ARG A 175 -9.61 -13.61 -13.72
CA ARG A 175 -9.88 -14.09 -15.09
C ARG A 175 -8.61 -14.59 -15.77
N ARG A 176 -7.49 -13.88 -15.62
CA ARG A 176 -6.21 -14.27 -16.19
C ARG A 176 -5.69 -15.58 -15.58
N LEU A 177 -5.84 -15.75 -14.27
CA LEU A 177 -5.48 -16.97 -13.57
C LEU A 177 -6.34 -18.16 -14.03
N LEU A 178 -7.65 -17.95 -14.22
CA LEU A 178 -8.55 -19.01 -14.69
C LEU A 178 -8.38 -19.34 -16.18
N MET A 179 -7.87 -18.41 -16.98
CA MET A 179 -7.58 -18.63 -18.41
C MET A 179 -6.15 -19.15 -18.65
N SER A 180 -5.26 -19.05 -17.66
CA SER A 180 -3.95 -19.69 -17.75
C SER A 180 -4.11 -21.20 -17.58
N ASP A 181 -3.39 -21.98 -18.39
CA ASP A 181 -3.21 -23.43 -18.22
C ASP A 181 -2.29 -23.72 -17.01
N ALA A 182 -2.65 -23.15 -15.86
CA ALA A 182 -1.91 -23.28 -14.62
C ALA A 182 -2.16 -24.67 -14.03
N GLU A 183 -1.10 -25.34 -13.59
CA GLU A 183 -1.23 -26.66 -12.98
C GLU A 183 -2.22 -26.62 -11.80
N PRO A 184 -3.10 -27.63 -11.65
CA PRO A 184 -4.07 -27.71 -10.57
C PRO A 184 -3.39 -28.14 -9.26
N ASN A 185 -2.47 -27.31 -8.78
CA ASN A 185 -1.69 -27.52 -7.56
C ASN A 185 -2.22 -26.64 -6.39
N ALA A 186 -1.58 -26.73 -5.22
CA ALA A 186 -1.98 -25.95 -4.05
C ALA A 186 -1.83 -24.43 -4.29
N GLU A 187 -0.75 -24.00 -4.92
CA GLU A 187 -0.46 -22.58 -5.18
C GLU A 187 -1.52 -21.91 -6.06
N THR A 188 -1.98 -22.59 -7.12
CA THR A 188 -3.06 -22.08 -7.98
C THR A 188 -4.37 -21.93 -7.21
N ARG A 189 -4.65 -22.85 -6.27
CA ARG A 189 -5.83 -22.75 -5.39
C ARG A 189 -5.71 -21.61 -4.38
N ASP A 190 -4.54 -21.42 -3.79
CA ASP A 190 -4.28 -20.36 -2.81
C ASP A 190 -4.40 -18.97 -3.47
N ARG A 191 -3.77 -18.76 -4.62
CA ARG A 191 -3.90 -17.51 -5.40
C ARG A 191 -5.34 -17.21 -5.81
N ARG A 192 -6.10 -18.24 -6.20
CA ARG A 192 -7.52 -18.08 -6.51
C ARG A 192 -8.29 -17.64 -5.25
N ASP A 193 -8.03 -18.30 -4.13
CA ASP A 193 -8.68 -17.99 -2.85
C ASP A 193 -8.30 -16.57 -2.37
N GLU A 194 -7.08 -16.10 -2.61
CA GLU A 194 -6.65 -14.71 -2.38
C GLU A 194 -7.46 -13.71 -3.23
N TYR A 195 -7.65 -13.97 -4.52
CA TYR A 195 -8.47 -13.10 -5.37
C TYR A 195 -9.93 -13.04 -4.90
N VAL A 196 -10.51 -14.19 -4.51
CA VAL A 196 -11.89 -14.24 -4.01
C VAL A 196 -11.99 -13.54 -2.66
N GLY A 197 -11.02 -13.74 -1.75
CA GLY A 197 -10.95 -13.05 -0.46
C GLY A 197 -10.87 -11.54 -0.63
N ALA A 198 -9.97 -11.05 -1.48
CA ALA A 198 -9.85 -9.63 -1.76
C ALA A 198 -11.13 -9.03 -2.38
N LEU A 199 -11.86 -9.79 -3.20
CA LEU A 199 -13.17 -9.35 -3.73
C LEU A 199 -14.24 -9.25 -2.64
N ILE A 200 -14.18 -10.14 -1.65
CA ILE A 200 -15.06 -10.12 -0.48
C ILE A 200 -14.72 -8.92 0.42
N ASP A 201 -13.44 -8.68 0.70
CA ASP A 201 -12.99 -7.53 1.49
C ASP A 201 -13.44 -6.21 0.84
N GLU A 202 -13.32 -6.12 -0.49
CA GLU A 202 -13.81 -4.96 -1.24
C GLU A 202 -15.34 -4.82 -1.22
N LEU A 203 -16.07 -5.92 -1.12
CA LEU A 203 -17.53 -5.92 -1.00
C LEU A 203 -17.97 -5.38 0.37
N VAL A 204 -17.29 -5.81 1.43
CA VAL A 204 -17.48 -5.31 2.80
C VAL A 204 -17.16 -3.81 2.85
N ALA A 205 -16.01 -3.41 2.30
CA ALA A 205 -15.63 -2.00 2.21
C ALA A 205 -16.57 -1.18 1.30
N PHE A 206 -17.21 -1.81 0.32
CA PHE A 206 -18.21 -1.14 -0.51
C PHE A 206 -19.52 -0.89 0.24
N ALA A 207 -19.96 -1.82 1.08
CA ALA A 207 -21.16 -1.65 1.89
C ALA A 207 -20.97 -0.64 3.01
N SER A 208 -19.82 -0.66 3.70
CA SER A 208 -19.54 0.27 4.81
C SER A 208 -19.60 1.74 4.38
N ARG A 209 -19.38 2.04 3.10
CA ARG A 209 -19.52 3.37 2.53
C ARG A 209 -20.95 3.91 2.62
N TYR A 210 -21.95 3.06 2.51
CA TYR A 210 -23.34 3.48 2.64
C TYR A 210 -23.74 3.83 4.09
N SER A 211 -22.96 3.42 5.09
CA SER A 211 -23.21 3.76 6.50
C SER A 211 -23.01 5.25 6.81
N VAL A 212 -22.33 6.00 5.94
CA VAL A 212 -22.13 7.45 6.07
C VAL A 212 -23.36 8.25 5.60
N LEU A 213 -24.26 7.63 4.84
CA LEU A 213 -25.49 8.28 4.39
C LEU A 213 -26.47 8.51 5.56
N GLU A 214 -27.35 9.49 5.39
CA GLU A 214 -28.46 9.68 6.32
C GLU A 214 -29.34 8.41 6.33
N SER A 215 -29.63 7.92 7.54
CA SER A 215 -30.44 6.73 7.75
C SER A 215 -31.81 6.84 7.10
N GLY A 216 -32.31 5.75 6.53
CA GLY A 216 -33.62 5.72 5.90
C GLY A 216 -33.63 6.20 4.45
N TRP A 217 -32.47 6.41 3.83
CA TRP A 217 -32.36 6.72 2.40
C TRP A 217 -33.04 5.64 1.53
N SER A 218 -33.12 4.39 2.01
CA SER A 218 -33.79 3.30 1.29
C SER A 218 -35.32 3.40 1.30
N ALA A 219 -35.91 4.23 2.16
CA ALA A 219 -37.36 4.45 2.24
C ALA A 219 -37.87 5.43 1.17
N SER A 220 -36.97 6.13 0.47
CA SER A 220 -37.32 7.04 -0.62
C SER A 220 -38.06 6.29 -1.74
N PRO A 221 -39.08 6.90 -2.38
CA PRO A 221 -39.72 6.32 -3.57
C PRO A 221 -38.76 6.15 -4.76
N ASP A 222 -37.61 6.84 -4.72
CA ASP A 222 -36.57 6.71 -5.72
C ASP A 222 -35.70 5.45 -5.52
N CYS A 223 -35.75 4.82 -4.34
CA CYS A 223 -35.05 3.56 -4.07
C CYS A 223 -35.78 2.40 -4.76
N ARG A 224 -35.12 1.76 -5.73
CA ARG A 224 -35.64 0.58 -6.45
C ARG A 224 -34.85 -0.69 -6.16
N LEU A 225 -33.93 -0.63 -5.19
CA LEU A 225 -33.14 -1.78 -4.81
C LEU A 225 -34.03 -2.94 -4.39
N VAL A 226 -33.58 -4.15 -4.68
CA VAL A 226 -34.17 -5.34 -4.08
C VAL A 226 -34.05 -5.23 -2.56
N ASP A 227 -35.12 -5.63 -1.88
CA ASP A 227 -35.29 -5.50 -0.43
C ASP A 227 -34.09 -6.04 0.37
N ALA A 228 -33.52 -7.18 -0.04
CA ALA A 228 -32.33 -7.75 0.61
C ALA A 228 -31.09 -6.85 0.50
N GLU A 229 -30.88 -6.16 -0.62
CA GLU A 229 -29.77 -5.20 -0.76
C GLU A 229 -30.04 -3.91 0.03
N ALA A 230 -31.31 -3.51 0.19
CA ALA A 230 -31.67 -2.38 1.04
C ALA A 230 -31.44 -2.69 2.54
N LEU A 231 -31.88 -3.87 3.01
CA LEU A 231 -31.65 -4.37 4.38
C LEU A 231 -30.16 -4.46 4.74
N TRP A 232 -29.33 -4.76 3.74
CA TRP A 232 -27.88 -4.81 3.87
C TRP A 232 -27.23 -3.42 3.97
N LEU A 233 -27.66 -2.45 3.14
CA LEU A 233 -26.93 -1.19 2.96
C LEU A 233 -27.48 0.00 3.76
N ASP A 234 -28.69 -0.10 4.31
CA ASP A 234 -29.32 0.95 5.15
C ASP A 234 -29.62 0.39 6.56
N PRO A 235 -28.59 0.02 7.34
CA PRO A 235 -28.78 -0.72 8.59
C PRO A 235 -29.49 0.08 9.69
N TRP A 236 -29.47 1.42 9.61
CA TRP A 236 -29.99 2.32 10.64
C TRP A 236 -31.37 2.89 10.31
N ARG A 237 -32.11 2.29 9.38
CA ARG A 237 -33.47 2.73 9.07
C ARG A 237 -34.43 2.47 10.24
N ASP A 238 -35.09 3.53 10.72
CA ASP A 238 -35.97 3.54 11.91
C ASP A 238 -37.35 2.85 11.76
N ASP A 239 -37.58 2.08 10.68
CA ASP A 239 -38.86 1.40 10.45
C ASP A 239 -38.89 0.06 11.20
N GLU A 240 -39.83 -0.11 12.13
CA GLU A 240 -39.93 -1.31 12.98
C GLU A 240 -40.04 -2.60 12.16
N SER A 241 -40.78 -2.57 11.05
CA SER A 241 -40.94 -3.73 10.16
C SER A 241 -39.65 -4.05 9.37
N PHE A 242 -38.82 -3.03 9.14
CA PHE A 242 -37.54 -3.17 8.47
C PHE A 242 -36.48 -3.71 9.43
N ALA A 243 -36.42 -3.17 10.65
CA ALA A 243 -35.53 -3.63 11.71
C ALA A 243 -35.76 -5.12 12.03
N GLN A 244 -37.02 -5.55 12.17
CA GLN A 244 -37.37 -6.95 12.42
C GLN A 244 -36.91 -7.88 11.28
N ARG A 245 -37.10 -7.49 10.02
CA ARG A 245 -36.63 -8.28 8.87
C ARG A 245 -35.11 -8.30 8.75
N ARG A 246 -34.43 -7.22 9.18
CA ARG A 246 -32.98 -7.17 9.24
C ARG A 246 -32.43 -8.12 10.31
N GLU A 247 -33.05 -8.14 11.50
CA GLU A 247 -32.67 -9.04 12.60
C GLU A 247 -32.88 -10.53 12.26
N GLN A 248 -33.90 -10.86 11.44
CA GLN A 248 -34.13 -12.23 10.96
C GLN A 248 -32.98 -12.77 10.10
N GLY A 249 -32.20 -11.90 9.44
CA GLY A 249 -30.96 -12.28 8.75
C GLY A 249 -31.13 -12.98 7.39
N ASP A 250 -32.36 -13.32 6.96
CA ASP A 250 -32.63 -14.01 5.69
C ASP A 250 -32.12 -13.25 4.46
N TRP A 251 -32.06 -11.92 4.54
CA TRP A 251 -31.54 -11.05 3.49
C TRP A 251 -30.07 -11.33 3.14
N ALA A 252 -29.26 -11.82 4.09
CA ALA A 252 -27.85 -12.08 3.87
C ALA A 252 -27.64 -13.19 2.83
N GLN A 253 -28.48 -14.22 2.83
CA GLN A 253 -28.42 -15.31 1.85
C GLN A 253 -28.73 -14.80 0.44
N GLU A 254 -29.73 -13.93 0.30
CA GLU A 254 -30.11 -13.35 -0.98
C GLU A 254 -29.00 -12.43 -1.53
N VAL A 255 -28.42 -11.55 -0.70
CA VAL A 255 -27.29 -10.70 -1.10
C VAL A 255 -26.10 -11.54 -1.60
N ARG A 256 -25.80 -12.64 -0.90
CA ARG A 256 -24.73 -13.57 -1.30
C ARG A 256 -25.03 -14.25 -2.63
N HIS A 257 -26.26 -14.71 -2.84
CA HIS A 257 -26.68 -15.33 -4.10
C HIS A 257 -26.56 -14.34 -5.28
N ARG A 258 -26.97 -13.09 -5.06
CA ARG A 258 -26.88 -12.03 -6.06
C ARG A 258 -25.43 -11.63 -6.35
N PHE A 259 -24.58 -11.54 -5.34
CA PHE A 259 -23.13 -11.33 -5.52
C PHE A 259 -22.49 -12.45 -6.33
N ALA A 260 -22.79 -13.72 -6.00
CA ALA A 260 -22.32 -14.88 -6.75
C ALA A 260 -22.76 -14.81 -8.21
N THR A 261 -24.02 -14.49 -8.45
CA THR A 261 -24.59 -14.37 -9.80
C THR A 261 -23.90 -13.25 -10.59
N TRP A 262 -23.69 -12.09 -9.97
CA TRP A 262 -22.94 -11.00 -10.57
C TRP A 262 -21.50 -11.41 -10.89
N LEU A 263 -20.79 -12.02 -9.95
CA LEU A 263 -19.41 -12.45 -10.16
C LEU A 263 -19.32 -13.48 -11.29
N ASN A 264 -20.24 -14.45 -11.34
CA ASN A 264 -20.36 -15.41 -12.44
C ASN A 264 -20.57 -14.72 -13.79
N SER A 265 -21.40 -13.67 -13.84
CA SER A 265 -21.64 -12.92 -15.07
C SER A 265 -20.38 -12.20 -15.60
N GLN A 266 -19.41 -11.88 -14.74
CA GLN A 266 -18.16 -11.22 -15.16
C GLN A 266 -17.26 -12.14 -15.99
N PHE A 267 -17.44 -13.46 -15.86
CA PHE A 267 -16.63 -14.45 -16.56
C PHE A 267 -17.27 -14.99 -17.84
N GLY A 268 -18.58 -14.78 -18.03
CA GLY A 268 -19.33 -15.16 -19.24
C GLY A 268 -19.31 -16.66 -19.56
N LYS A 269 -19.75 -17.03 -20.78
CA LYS A 269 -19.62 -18.39 -21.35
C LYS A 269 -18.20 -18.70 -21.88
N SER A 270 -17.23 -17.81 -21.66
CA SER A 270 -15.95 -17.80 -22.37
C SER A 270 -14.77 -18.36 -21.54
N LEU A 271 -15.04 -18.90 -20.36
CA LEU A 271 -14.03 -19.70 -19.65
C LEU A 271 -14.01 -21.07 -20.32
N PRO A 272 -12.87 -21.53 -20.88
CA PRO A 272 -12.73 -22.89 -21.41
C PRO A 272 -12.58 -23.90 -20.25
N LEU A 273 -13.40 -23.74 -19.21
CA LEU A 273 -13.47 -24.68 -18.10
C LEU A 273 -14.47 -25.76 -18.49
N GLY A 274 -14.11 -27.03 -18.31
CA GLY A 274 -15.08 -28.11 -18.47
C GLY A 274 -16.25 -27.94 -17.49
N ASP A 275 -17.42 -28.49 -17.81
CA ASP A 275 -18.61 -28.39 -16.94
C ASP A 275 -18.32 -28.82 -15.48
N ALA A 276 -17.42 -29.79 -15.29
CA ALA A 276 -16.97 -30.25 -13.98
C ALA A 276 -16.11 -29.23 -13.22
N GLU A 277 -15.22 -28.51 -13.90
CA GLU A 277 -14.36 -27.48 -13.32
C GLU A 277 -15.16 -26.22 -12.98
N PHE A 278 -16.13 -25.88 -13.85
CA PHE A 278 -17.08 -24.80 -13.61
C PHE A 278 -17.98 -25.09 -12.40
N ALA A 279 -18.51 -26.32 -12.29
CA ALA A 279 -19.30 -26.74 -11.14
C ALA A 279 -18.48 -26.81 -9.84
N PHE A 280 -17.23 -27.29 -9.91
CA PHE A 280 -16.30 -27.28 -8.78
C PHE A 280 -16.00 -25.85 -8.30
N TRP A 281 -15.79 -24.93 -9.24
CA TRP A 281 -15.60 -23.52 -8.94
C TRP A 281 -16.84 -22.91 -8.28
N GLN A 282 -18.04 -23.14 -8.81
CA GLN A 282 -19.28 -22.66 -8.20
C GLN A 282 -19.43 -23.15 -6.76
N LYS A 283 -19.08 -24.41 -6.49
CA LYS A 283 -19.13 -25.01 -5.16
C LYS A 283 -18.11 -24.37 -4.19
N GLN A 284 -16.90 -24.09 -4.67
CA GLN A 284 -15.86 -23.48 -3.84
C GLN A 284 -16.15 -22.00 -3.56
N LEU A 285 -16.66 -21.27 -4.55
CA LEU A 285 -17.17 -19.92 -4.38
C LEU A 285 -18.30 -19.92 -3.35
N ALA A 286 -19.27 -20.82 -3.47
CA ALA A 286 -20.35 -20.95 -2.48
C ALA A 286 -19.82 -21.23 -1.05
N LYS A 287 -18.76 -22.04 -0.90
CA LYS A 287 -18.13 -22.31 0.40
C LYS A 287 -17.48 -21.07 1.01
N ARG A 288 -16.77 -20.26 0.21
CA ARG A 288 -16.17 -18.99 0.68
C ARG A 288 -17.23 -17.94 0.96
N LEU A 289 -18.25 -17.86 0.11
CA LEU A 289 -19.41 -17.02 0.37
C LEU A 289 -20.16 -17.46 1.64
N ASN A 290 -20.16 -18.75 2.03
CA ASN A 290 -20.75 -19.19 3.30
C ASN A 290 -19.99 -18.63 4.51
N ALA A 291 -18.67 -18.41 4.41
CA ALA A 291 -17.89 -17.77 5.48
C ALA A 291 -18.23 -16.28 5.66
N LEU A 292 -18.66 -15.61 4.59
CA LEU A 292 -19.19 -14.24 4.58
C LEU A 292 -20.42 -14.04 5.50
N GLN A 293 -21.07 -15.13 5.93
CA GLN A 293 -22.19 -15.10 6.86
C GLN A 293 -21.81 -14.59 8.25
N GLU A 294 -20.54 -14.72 8.64
CA GLU A 294 -20.05 -14.21 9.93
C GLU A 294 -19.71 -12.71 9.86
N ASP A 295 -19.35 -12.18 8.68
CA ASP A 295 -18.88 -10.80 8.53
C ASP A 295 -19.99 -9.80 8.14
N LEU A 296 -20.98 -10.24 7.34
CA LEU A 296 -22.09 -9.40 6.87
C LEU A 296 -22.96 -8.75 7.96
N PRO A 297 -23.26 -9.37 9.11
CA PRO A 297 -24.10 -8.72 10.13
C PRO A 297 -23.39 -7.59 10.88
N TYR A 298 -22.07 -7.46 10.76
CA TYR A 298 -21.25 -6.41 11.39
C TYR A 298 -20.90 -5.25 10.45
N VAL A 299 -21.48 -5.23 9.24
CA VAL A 299 -21.35 -4.17 8.23
C VAL A 299 -22.65 -3.37 8.13
#